data_AF-A0A2N3G8R8-F1
#
_entry.id   AF-A0A2N3G8R8-F1
#
_cell.length_a   1.000
_cell.length_b   1.000
_cell.length_c   1.000
_cell.angle_alpha   90.00
_cell.angle_beta   90.00
_cell.angle_gamma   90.00
#
_symmetry.space_group_name_H-M   'P 1'
#
loop_
_entity.id
_entity.type
_entity.pdbx_description
1 polymer ?
#
loop_
_entity_poly.entity_id
_entity_poly.type
_entity_poly.pdbx_seq_one_letter_code
_entity_poly.pdbx_strand_id
1 'polypeptide(L)'
;MCEFCVQHGDGKTWYLRAENYISELENDLERRDYLVDFVQGFPRMRTRALRGVAVLEHLPSPVSSAVKRKVLAHQKENHFGQPVPIEECERIFEHATSIVQLPCVCRDAAGGPEEGYCIAVTTGPVDGALVEAFKGFGSGPDTAGLQRMTAAQATELLRKCEREGLMHS
;
A
#
# COMPACT_ATOMS: atom_id res chain seq x y z
N MET A 1 -5.40 2.99 21.25
CA MET A 1 -4.44 3.75 20.42
C MET A 1 -3.38 2.78 19.92
N CYS A 2 -3.06 2.74 18.63
CA CYS A 2 -2.09 1.78 18.08
C CYS A 2 -0.64 2.18 18.41
N GLU A 3 0.31 1.26 18.22
CA GLU A 3 1.74 1.48 18.47
C GLU A 3 2.30 2.70 17.72
N PHE A 4 1.93 2.86 16.43
CA PHE A 4 2.36 4.00 15.62
C PHE A 4 1.78 5.33 16.09
N CYS A 5 0.53 5.36 16.58
CA CYS A 5 -0.03 6.56 17.22
C CYS A 5 0.73 6.95 18.48
N VAL A 6 1.24 5.99 19.25
CA VAL A 6 2.07 6.28 20.43
C VAL A 6 3.44 6.80 20.02
N GLN A 7 4.08 6.16 19.03
CA GLN A 7 5.45 6.48 18.62
C GLN A 7 5.55 7.75 17.76
N HIS A 8 4.59 7.97 16.86
CA HIS A 8 4.62 9.02 15.83
C HIS A 8 3.43 9.98 15.88
N GLY A 9 2.44 9.70 16.74
CA GLY A 9 1.22 10.49 16.83
C GLY A 9 1.22 11.52 17.95
N ASP A 10 2.17 11.48 18.89
CA ASP A 10 2.22 12.36 20.09
C ASP A 10 0.89 12.34 20.86
N GLY A 11 0.35 11.14 21.09
CA GLY A 11 -0.95 10.95 21.74
C GLY A 11 -2.18 11.16 20.83
N LYS A 12 -1.98 11.41 19.53
CA LYS A 12 -3.04 11.50 18.51
C LYS A 12 -2.90 10.42 17.43
N THR A 13 -3.84 10.39 16.49
CA THR A 13 -3.79 9.49 15.32
C THR A 13 -2.65 9.87 14.38
N TRP A 14 -1.67 8.99 14.18
CA TRP A 14 -0.41 9.35 13.49
C TRP A 14 -0.60 9.71 12.02
N TYR A 15 -1.38 8.95 11.24
CA TYR A 15 -1.64 9.22 9.82
C TYR A 15 -2.56 10.42 9.58
N LEU A 16 -3.03 11.12 10.63
CA LEU A 16 -3.79 12.37 10.46
C LEU A 16 -2.91 13.61 10.71
N ARG A 17 -1.59 13.41 10.81
CA ARG A 17 -0.62 14.50 10.99
C ARG A 17 0.06 14.81 9.67
N ALA A 18 -0.11 16.04 9.20
CA ALA A 18 0.55 16.53 7.99
C ALA A 18 2.07 16.33 8.03
N GLU A 19 2.70 16.52 9.20
CA GLU A 19 4.14 16.36 9.39
C GLU A 19 4.66 14.96 9.04
N ASN A 20 3.85 13.92 9.26
CA ASN A 20 4.22 12.54 8.95
C ASN A 20 4.22 12.24 7.46
N TYR A 21 3.68 13.15 6.65
CA TYR A 21 3.71 13.06 5.21
C TYR A 21 4.79 13.93 4.57
N ILE A 22 5.60 14.70 5.29
CA ILE A 22 6.56 15.66 4.70
C ILE A 22 7.79 14.98 4.02
N SER A 23 7.87 13.65 3.96
CA SER A 23 9.01 12.98 3.31
C SER A 23 8.93 13.05 1.77
N GLU A 24 9.97 13.59 1.14
CA GLU A 24 10.13 13.61 -0.32
C GLU A 24 10.52 12.21 -0.85
N LEU A 25 9.53 11.44 -1.30
CA LEU A 25 9.73 10.08 -1.84
C LEU A 25 10.65 10.07 -3.07
N GLU A 26 10.67 11.13 -3.89
CA GLU A 26 11.49 11.19 -5.11
C GLU A 26 13.00 11.36 -4.83
N ASN A 27 13.36 11.98 -3.70
CA ASN A 27 14.76 12.17 -3.30
C ASN A 27 15.28 11.04 -2.41
N ASP A 28 14.40 10.11 -2.03
CA ASP A 28 14.70 8.91 -1.27
C ASP A 28 14.84 7.71 -2.23
N LEU A 29 16.07 7.52 -2.75
CA LEU A 29 16.38 6.44 -3.69
C LEU A 29 16.03 5.06 -3.14
N GLU A 30 16.24 4.82 -1.84
CA GLU A 30 15.92 3.54 -1.21
C GLU A 30 14.42 3.26 -1.26
N ARG A 31 13.57 4.26 -0.99
CA ARG A 31 12.13 4.10 -1.06
C ARG A 31 11.60 4.02 -2.49
N ARG A 32 12.22 4.72 -3.44
CA ARG A 32 11.91 4.58 -4.88
C ARG A 32 12.19 3.16 -5.34
N ASP A 33 13.39 2.64 -5.08
CA ASP A 33 13.79 1.30 -5.48
C ASP A 33 12.90 0.24 -4.80
N TYR A 34 12.55 0.46 -3.52
CA TYR A 34 11.60 -0.38 -2.81
C TYR A 34 10.23 -0.46 -3.51
N LEU A 35 9.69 0.68 -3.96
CA LEU A 35 8.40 0.72 -4.67
C LEU A 35 8.47 -0.04 -6.00
N VAL A 36 9.54 0.16 -6.77
CA VAL A 36 9.75 -0.54 -8.06
C VAL A 36 9.87 -2.05 -7.84
N ASP A 37 10.72 -2.46 -6.91
CA ASP A 37 10.95 -3.87 -6.56
C ASP A 37 9.67 -4.54 -6.03
N PHE A 38 8.88 -3.80 -5.24
CA PHE A 38 7.61 -4.30 -4.73
C PHE A 38 6.65 -4.60 -5.87
N VAL A 39 6.39 -3.65 -6.76
CA VAL A 39 5.42 -3.81 -7.86
C VAL A 39 5.87 -4.92 -8.83
N GLN A 40 7.10 -4.87 -9.31
CA GLN A 40 7.61 -5.84 -10.30
C GLN A 40 7.82 -7.22 -9.69
N GLY A 41 8.22 -7.29 -8.41
CA GLY A 41 8.43 -8.52 -7.66
C GLY A 41 7.15 -9.14 -7.08
N PHE A 42 6.03 -8.41 -7.08
CA PHE A 42 4.82 -8.76 -6.34
C PHE A 42 4.34 -10.20 -6.57
N PRO A 43 4.22 -10.71 -7.82
CA PRO A 43 3.72 -12.07 -8.03
C PRO A 43 4.60 -13.12 -7.38
N ARG A 44 5.93 -12.99 -7.50
CA ARG A 44 6.90 -13.93 -6.91
C ARG A 44 6.90 -13.84 -5.39
N MET A 45 6.91 -12.61 -4.86
CA MET A 45 6.84 -12.35 -3.42
C MET A 45 5.58 -12.99 -2.82
N ARG A 46 4.41 -12.75 -3.42
CA ARG A 46 3.13 -13.29 -2.94
C ARG A 46 3.11 -14.80 -2.97
N THR A 47 3.53 -15.44 -4.06
CA THR A 47 3.61 -16.91 -4.13
C THR A 47 4.52 -17.48 -3.04
N ARG A 48 5.65 -16.85 -2.76
CA ARG A 48 6.55 -17.27 -1.67
C ARG A 48 5.89 -17.07 -0.31
N ALA A 49 5.22 -15.95 -0.08
CA ALA A 49 4.53 -15.65 1.17
C ALA A 49 3.42 -16.68 1.45
N LEU A 50 2.56 -16.96 0.48
CA LEU A 50 1.49 -17.96 0.61
C LEU A 50 2.03 -19.36 0.92
N ARG A 51 3.10 -19.80 0.24
CA ARG A 51 3.77 -21.07 0.57
C ARG A 51 4.34 -21.06 1.99
N GLY A 52 4.94 -19.95 2.41
CA GLY A 52 5.47 -19.77 3.76
C GLY A 52 4.39 -19.87 4.84
N VAL A 53 3.22 -19.25 4.60
CA VAL A 53 2.06 -19.34 5.50
C VAL A 53 1.55 -20.77 5.60
N ALA A 54 1.40 -21.47 4.46
CA ALA A 54 0.96 -22.88 4.46
C ALA A 54 1.91 -23.78 5.26
N VAL A 55 3.24 -23.58 5.16
CA VAL A 55 4.20 -24.31 5.99
C VAL A 55 4.05 -23.95 7.48
N LEU A 56 3.88 -22.66 7.78
CA LEU A 56 3.77 -22.13 9.14
C LEU A 56 2.57 -22.68 9.90
N GLU A 57 1.46 -22.97 9.22
CA GLU A 57 0.25 -23.58 9.79
C GLU A 57 0.48 -25.00 10.32
N HIS A 58 1.48 -25.70 9.80
CA HIS A 58 1.83 -27.06 10.20
C HIS A 58 2.99 -27.13 11.21
N LEU A 59 3.59 -26.00 11.59
CA LEU A 59 4.69 -25.97 12.55
C LEU A 59 4.18 -26.00 14.00
N PRO A 60 4.92 -26.64 14.93
CA PRO A 60 4.60 -26.61 16.35
C PRO A 60 4.51 -25.17 16.89
N SER A 61 3.57 -24.93 17.80
CA SER A 61 3.29 -23.60 18.40
C SER A 61 4.53 -22.79 18.82
N PRO A 62 5.55 -23.33 19.53
CA PRO A 62 6.71 -22.53 19.91
C PRO A 62 7.53 -22.05 18.70
N VAL A 63 7.66 -22.88 17.66
CA VAL A 63 8.39 -22.56 16.43
C VAL A 63 7.61 -21.54 15.61
N SER A 64 6.32 -21.81 15.35
CA SER A 64 5.49 -20.90 14.57
C SER A 64 5.36 -19.53 15.23
N SER A 65 5.28 -19.48 16.56
CA SER A 65 5.26 -18.22 17.32
C SER A 65 6.57 -17.43 17.17
N ALA A 66 7.73 -18.10 17.22
CA ALA A 66 9.02 -17.43 17.04
C ALA A 66 9.18 -16.88 15.62
N VAL A 67 8.79 -17.65 14.61
CA VAL A 67 8.79 -17.21 13.20
C VAL A 67 7.85 -16.03 13.01
N LYS A 68 6.61 -16.09 13.52
CA LYS A 68 5.64 -14.98 13.44
C LYS A 68 6.19 -13.70 14.04
N ARG A 69 6.83 -13.76 15.22
CA ARG A 69 7.45 -12.58 15.85
C ARG A 69 8.54 -11.96 14.97
N LYS A 70 9.41 -12.79 14.38
CA LYS A 70 10.48 -12.30 13.49
C LYS A 70 9.92 -11.65 12.22
N VAL A 71 8.93 -12.29 11.60
CA VAL A 71 8.27 -11.76 10.39
C VAL A 71 7.54 -10.45 10.71
N LEU A 72 6.81 -10.39 11.84
CA LEU A 72 6.09 -9.19 12.25
C LEU A 72 7.04 -8.02 12.51
N ALA A 73 8.17 -8.26 13.19
CA ALA A 73 9.17 -7.22 13.43
C ALA A 73 9.73 -6.66 12.11
N HIS A 74 10.06 -7.54 11.16
CA HIS A 74 10.55 -7.14 9.84
C HIS A 74 9.50 -6.37 9.03
N GLN A 75 8.23 -6.81 9.05
CA GLN A 75 7.16 -6.09 8.34
C GLN A 75 6.86 -4.72 8.97
N LYS A 76 6.91 -4.59 10.30
CA LYS A 76 6.75 -3.28 10.96
C LYS A 76 7.80 -2.26 10.53
N GLU A 77 9.01 -2.72 10.26
CA GLU A 77 10.12 -1.88 9.81
C GLU A 77 10.03 -1.55 8.32
N ASN A 78 9.64 -2.51 7.47
CA ASN A 78 9.83 -2.40 6.02
C ASN A 78 8.54 -2.29 5.19
N HIS A 79 7.40 -2.79 5.69
CA HIS A 79 6.14 -2.83 4.95
C HIS A 79 4.94 -2.93 5.91
N PHE A 80 4.68 -1.86 6.65
CA PHE A 80 3.59 -1.84 7.62
C PHE A 80 2.33 -1.22 7.02
N GLY A 81 1.22 -1.97 7.08
CA GLY A 81 -0.11 -1.47 6.75
C GLY A 81 -0.91 -1.22 8.02
N GLN A 82 -1.65 -0.11 8.06
CA GLN A 82 -2.64 0.14 9.09
C GLN A 82 -4.03 0.21 8.44
N PRO A 83 -5.01 -0.58 8.91
CA PRO A 83 -6.41 -0.36 8.53
C PRO A 83 -6.86 1.04 8.96
N VAL A 84 -7.42 1.78 8.02
CA VAL A 84 -7.97 3.12 8.23
C VAL A 84 -9.46 3.11 7.85
N PRO A 85 -10.36 3.62 8.71
CA PRO A 85 -11.78 3.83 8.36
C PRO A 85 -11.93 4.79 7.17
N ILE A 86 -12.97 4.60 6.35
CA ILE A 86 -13.19 5.42 5.15
C ILE A 86 -13.35 6.90 5.47
N GLU A 87 -13.93 7.23 6.64
CA GLU A 87 -14.11 8.61 7.12
C GLU A 87 -12.76 9.28 7.42
N GLU A 88 -11.76 8.50 7.81
CA GLU A 88 -10.41 9.00 8.04
C GLU A 88 -9.59 9.04 6.75
N CYS A 89 -9.89 8.20 5.75
CA CYS A 89 -9.29 8.30 4.42
C CYS A 89 -9.59 9.66 3.75
N GLU A 90 -10.80 10.19 3.92
CA GLU A 90 -11.15 11.53 3.43
C GLU A 90 -10.19 12.60 3.97
N ARG A 91 -9.87 12.52 5.27
CA ARG A 91 -8.92 13.45 5.93
C ARG A 91 -7.48 13.23 5.49
N ILE A 92 -7.08 12.00 5.18
CA ILE A 92 -5.77 11.72 4.59
C ILE A 92 -5.64 12.41 3.23
N PHE A 93 -6.68 12.35 2.40
CA PHE A 93 -6.66 12.98 1.08
C PHE A 93 -6.60 14.52 1.13
N GLU A 94 -7.08 15.16 2.21
CA GLU A 94 -6.92 16.61 2.42
C GLU A 94 -5.44 17.02 2.61
N HIS A 95 -4.60 16.11 3.10
CA HIS A 95 -3.17 16.35 3.31
C HIS A 95 -2.30 15.91 2.13
N ALA A 96 -2.84 15.07 1.25
CA ALA A 96 -2.13 14.58 0.07
C ALA A 96 -2.05 15.66 -1.02
N THR A 97 -0.89 15.82 -1.63
CA THR A 97 -0.71 16.71 -2.80
C THR A 97 -0.68 15.92 -4.11
N SER A 98 -0.55 14.60 -4.02
CA SER A 98 -0.49 13.68 -5.15
C SER A 98 -1.27 12.41 -4.80
N ILE A 99 -2.39 12.23 -5.51
CA ILE A 99 -3.24 11.04 -5.43
C ILE A 99 -3.30 10.44 -6.83
N VAL A 100 -2.84 9.21 -6.98
CA VAL A 100 -2.73 8.54 -8.27
C VAL A 100 -3.42 7.19 -8.18
N GLN A 101 -4.46 6.98 -9.00
CA GLN A 101 -5.04 5.66 -9.23
C GLN A 101 -3.97 4.78 -9.89
N LEU A 102 -3.86 3.53 -9.46
CA LEU A 102 -2.86 2.54 -9.88
C LEU A 102 -3.54 1.24 -10.35
N PRO A 103 -2.89 0.46 -11.23
CA PRO A 103 -3.29 -0.92 -11.46
C PRO A 103 -3.18 -1.74 -10.17
N CYS A 104 -4.14 -2.64 -9.93
CA CYS A 104 -4.15 -3.47 -8.72
C CYS A 104 -3.29 -4.73 -8.85
N VAL A 105 -2.01 -4.66 -8.47
CA VAL A 105 -1.06 -5.81 -8.49
C VAL A 105 -1.58 -7.03 -7.70
N CYS A 106 -2.31 -6.78 -6.61
CA CYS A 106 -2.90 -7.82 -5.77
C CYS A 106 -3.93 -8.65 -6.54
N ARG A 107 -4.81 -7.96 -7.29
CA ARG A 107 -5.93 -8.54 -8.01
C ARG A 107 -5.50 -9.17 -9.33
N ASP A 108 -4.62 -8.50 -10.07
CA ASP A 108 -3.98 -9.06 -11.26
C ASP A 108 -3.32 -10.39 -10.94
N ALA A 109 -2.47 -10.42 -9.90
CA ALA A 109 -1.82 -11.64 -9.50
C ALA A 109 -2.86 -12.71 -9.10
N ALA A 110 -4.02 -12.33 -8.53
CA ALA A 110 -5.08 -13.26 -8.15
C ALA A 110 -5.91 -13.77 -9.34
N GLY A 111 -5.65 -13.28 -10.56
CA GLY A 111 -6.41 -13.60 -11.76
C GLY A 111 -7.78 -12.92 -11.81
N GLY A 112 -8.00 -11.90 -10.96
CA GLY A 112 -9.22 -11.10 -10.98
C GLY A 112 -9.15 -10.00 -12.05
N PRO A 113 -10.30 -9.43 -12.45
CA PRO A 113 -10.33 -8.32 -13.41
C PRO A 113 -9.62 -7.09 -12.84
N GLU A 114 -8.78 -6.43 -13.64
CA GLU A 114 -8.22 -5.14 -13.28
C GLU A 114 -9.31 -4.06 -13.41
N GLU A 115 -9.57 -3.30 -12.35
CA GLU A 115 -10.57 -2.21 -12.34
C GLU A 115 -10.05 -0.92 -11.69
N GLY A 116 -8.73 -0.81 -11.48
CA GLY A 116 -8.08 0.39 -10.96
C GLY A 116 -8.40 0.72 -9.50
N TYR A 117 -8.54 -0.27 -8.62
CA TYR A 117 -8.91 -0.01 -7.21
C TYR A 117 -7.77 0.55 -6.36
N CYS A 118 -6.52 0.41 -6.80
CA CYS A 118 -5.39 0.85 -6.01
C CYS A 118 -5.14 2.35 -6.14
N ILE A 119 -4.71 2.97 -5.05
CA ILE A 119 -4.33 4.38 -5.02
C ILE A 119 -2.97 4.54 -4.34
N ALA A 120 -2.08 5.32 -4.96
CA ALA A 120 -0.91 5.90 -4.31
C ALA A 120 -1.27 7.28 -3.77
N VAL A 121 -0.92 7.52 -2.50
CA VAL A 121 -1.20 8.77 -1.80
C VAL A 121 0.11 9.31 -1.26
N THR A 122 0.51 10.49 -1.72
CA THR A 122 1.82 11.09 -1.43
C THR A 122 1.70 12.62 -1.33
N THR A 123 2.72 13.27 -0.77
CA THR A 123 2.85 14.73 -0.61
C THR A 123 3.78 15.39 -1.61
N GLY A 124 4.39 14.61 -2.49
CA GLY A 124 5.03 15.07 -3.70
C GLY A 124 4.56 14.24 -4.88
N PRO A 125 4.71 14.73 -6.12
CA PRO A 125 4.58 13.87 -7.29
C PRO A 125 5.55 12.69 -7.15
N VAL A 126 5.17 11.53 -7.68
CA VAL A 126 5.99 10.29 -7.69
C VAL A 126 5.83 9.55 -9.01
N ASP A 127 5.35 10.25 -10.04
CA ASP A 127 4.88 9.72 -11.31
C ASP A 127 6.01 8.96 -12.03
N GLY A 128 7.25 9.45 -11.95
CA GLY A 128 8.41 8.78 -12.54
C GLY A 128 8.65 7.38 -11.94
N ALA A 129 8.61 7.28 -10.61
CA ALA A 129 8.77 6.01 -9.91
C ALA A 129 7.60 5.05 -10.21
N LEU A 130 6.37 5.57 -10.30
CA LEU A 130 5.19 4.77 -10.65
C LEU A 130 5.26 4.26 -12.09
N VAL A 131 5.63 5.11 -13.06
CA VAL A 131 5.79 4.70 -14.47
C VAL A 131 6.83 3.59 -14.61
N GLU A 132 7.94 3.70 -13.88
CA GLU A 132 8.97 2.66 -13.85
C GLU A 132 8.49 1.37 -13.18
N ALA A 133 7.84 1.47 -12.03
CA ALA A 133 7.33 0.33 -11.29
C ALA A 133 6.33 -0.48 -12.11
N PHE A 134 5.42 0.19 -12.82
CA PHE A 134 4.38 -0.44 -13.65
C PHE A 134 4.83 -0.71 -15.10
N LYS A 135 6.11 -0.49 -15.43
CA LYS A 135 6.64 -0.78 -16.76
C LYS A 135 6.47 -2.27 -17.09
N GLY A 136 5.73 -2.57 -18.17
CA GLY A 136 5.49 -3.95 -18.61
C GLY A 136 4.47 -4.71 -17.78
N PHE A 137 3.75 -4.06 -16.87
CA PHE A 137 2.56 -4.62 -16.26
C PHE A 137 1.50 -4.91 -17.34
N GLY A 138 0.64 -5.92 -17.18
CA GLY A 138 -0.30 -6.37 -18.23
C GLY A 138 -1.24 -5.26 -18.76
N SER A 139 -1.51 -4.27 -17.92
CA SER A 139 -2.26 -3.05 -18.25
C SER A 139 -1.41 -1.96 -18.89
N GLY A 140 -0.08 -2.08 -18.94
CA GLY A 140 0.85 -1.08 -19.47
C GLY A 140 0.88 0.23 -18.66
N PRO A 141 1.95 1.04 -18.80
CA PRO A 141 2.04 2.38 -18.18
C PRO A 141 1.15 3.42 -18.90
N ASP A 142 0.70 3.13 -20.13
CA ASP A 142 -0.07 4.03 -21.00
C ASP A 142 -1.60 3.76 -20.98
N THR A 143 -2.10 3.02 -19.99
CA THR A 143 -3.56 2.91 -19.79
C THR A 143 -4.06 3.97 -18.82
N ALA A 144 -5.39 4.01 -18.65
CA ALA A 144 -6.07 4.65 -17.52
C ALA A 144 -5.51 4.29 -16.12
N GLY A 145 -4.52 3.39 -16.04
CA GLY A 145 -3.93 2.86 -14.82
C GLY A 145 -3.10 3.84 -14.01
N LEU A 146 -2.55 4.93 -14.56
CA LEU A 146 -1.89 5.99 -13.78
C LEU A 146 -2.64 7.31 -13.93
N GLN A 147 -3.80 7.39 -13.28
CA GLN A 147 -4.66 8.56 -13.34
C GLN A 147 -4.50 9.41 -12.07
N ARG A 148 -4.13 10.69 -12.24
CA ARG A 148 -4.21 11.65 -11.13
C ARG A 148 -5.66 11.87 -10.73
N MET A 149 -5.92 11.81 -9.44
CA MET A 149 -7.24 11.97 -8.85
C MET A 149 -7.28 13.22 -7.97
N THR A 150 -8.45 13.85 -7.90
CA THR A 150 -8.78 14.75 -6.80
C THR A 150 -9.14 13.94 -5.55
N ALA A 151 -9.09 14.56 -4.37
CA ALA A 151 -9.56 13.94 -3.13
C ALA A 151 -10.99 13.40 -3.25
N ALA A 152 -11.90 14.16 -3.89
CA ALA A 152 -13.28 13.74 -4.11
C ALA A 152 -13.38 12.49 -5.01
N GLN A 153 -12.57 12.39 -6.07
CA GLN A 153 -12.53 11.21 -6.93
C GLN A 153 -12.01 9.98 -6.17
N ALA A 154 -10.96 10.15 -5.36
CA ALA A 154 -10.39 9.08 -4.55
C ALA A 154 -11.37 8.59 -3.48
N THR A 155 -12.09 9.51 -2.82
CA THR A 155 -13.17 9.17 -1.88
C THR A 155 -14.28 8.38 -2.56
N GLU A 156 -14.72 8.79 -3.75
CA GLU A 156 -15.77 8.05 -4.46
C GLU A 156 -15.31 6.64 -4.87
N LEU A 157 -14.03 6.48 -5.26
CA LEU A 157 -13.45 5.17 -5.53
C LEU A 157 -13.47 4.29 -4.27
N LEU A 158 -13.09 4.81 -3.10
CA LEU A 158 -13.17 4.05 -1.84
C LEU A 158 -14.61 3.69 -1.47
N ARG A 159 -15.58 4.58 -1.68
CA ARG A 159 -17.00 4.29 -1.45
C ARG A 159 -17.51 3.23 -2.42
N LYS A 160 -17.04 3.21 -3.67
CA LYS A 160 -17.29 2.11 -4.61
C LYS A 160 -16.74 0.79 -4.07
N CYS A 161 -15.48 0.77 -3.61
CA CYS A 161 -14.88 -0.41 -2.98
C CYS A 161 -15.74 -0.94 -1.83
N GLU A 162 -16.18 -0.06 -0.92
CA GLU A 162 -17.01 -0.43 0.22
C GLU A 162 -18.35 -1.05 -0.22
N ARG A 163 -19.05 -0.44 -1.18
CA ARG A 163 -20.31 -0.97 -1.73
C ARG A 163 -20.16 -2.36 -2.34
N GLU A 164 -18.98 -2.65 -2.88
CA GLU A 164 -18.63 -3.95 -3.48
C GLU A 164 -18.03 -4.94 -2.48
N GLY A 165 -17.89 -4.56 -1.21
CA GLY A 165 -17.30 -5.39 -0.16
C GLY A 165 -15.79 -5.60 -0.34
N LEU A 166 -15.11 -4.66 -0.99
CA LEU A 166 -13.69 -4.69 -1.26
C LEU A 166 -12.92 -3.88 -0.21
N MET A 167 -11.68 -4.30 0.04
CA MET A 167 -10.69 -3.51 0.77
C MET A 167 -9.57 -3.10 -0.18
N HIS A 168 -9.08 -1.87 -0.02
CA HIS A 168 -7.81 -1.42 -0.60
C HIS A 168 -6.72 -1.51 0.48
N SER A 169 -5.55 -2.01 0.13
CA SER A 169 -4.39 -2.19 1.01
C SER A 169 -3.22 -1.33 0.57
#